data_AF-A0A8S3HRY5-F1
#
_entry.id   AF-A0A8S3HRY5-F1
#
_cell.length_a   1.000
_cell.length_b   1.000
_cell.length_c   1.000
_cell.angle_alpha   90.00
_cell.angle_beta   90.00
_cell.angle_gamma   90.00
#
_symmetry.space_group_name_H-M   'P 1'
#
loop_
_entity.id
_entity.type
_entity.pdbx_description
1 polymer ?
#
loop_
_entity_poly.entity_id
_entity_poly.type
_entity_poly.pdbx_seq_one_letter_code
_entity_poly.pdbx_strand_id
1 'polypeptide(L)'
;INRMAHQINPHQQKLAEKLTILNDRGIGMLTRIFNIKKACAETKSKPSFLLDKNLESVLRQIQKKFPAVDKSQFQALTSIKTDIIKSLAIYYFTFVDLLEFRDHVTDLLTTIDACQVHFDIVCR
;
A
#
# COMPACT_ATOMS: atom_id res chain seq x y z
N ILE A 1 10.45 -26.70 21.24
CA ILE A 1 10.47 -25.26 21.62
C ILE A 1 9.02 -24.82 21.79
N ASN A 2 8.55 -24.77 23.03
CA ASN A 2 7.20 -24.34 23.40
C ASN A 2 6.99 -22.89 22.98
N ARG A 3 6.15 -22.63 21.96
CA ARG A 3 5.56 -21.32 21.80
C ARG A 3 4.56 -21.17 22.94
N MET A 4 4.90 -20.40 23.97
CA MET A 4 3.88 -19.88 24.88
C MET A 4 2.93 -19.05 24.03
N ALA A 5 1.77 -19.60 23.70
CA ALA A 5 0.66 -18.82 23.18
C ALA A 5 0.34 -17.79 24.26
N HIS A 6 0.69 -16.53 24.02
CA HIS A 6 0.17 -15.45 24.85
C HIS A 6 -1.35 -15.61 24.86
N GLN A 7 -1.92 -15.84 26.04
CA GLN A 7 -3.35 -15.98 26.19
C GLN A 7 -3.97 -14.63 25.82
N ILE A 8 -4.55 -14.56 24.62
CA ILE A 8 -5.20 -13.35 24.12
C ILE A 8 -6.39 -13.08 25.03
N ASN A 9 -6.39 -11.93 25.71
CA ASN A 9 -7.54 -11.47 26.48
C ASN A 9 -8.53 -10.79 25.51
N PRO A 10 -9.70 -11.39 25.20
CA PRO A 10 -10.62 -10.85 24.19
C PRO A 10 -11.17 -9.46 24.58
N HIS A 11 -11.37 -9.21 25.88
CA HIS A 11 -11.94 -7.96 26.38
C HIS A 11 -11.02 -6.74 26.19
N GLN A 12 -9.72 -6.96 25.95
CA GLN A 12 -8.74 -5.90 25.74
C GLN A 12 -8.39 -5.67 24.26
N GLN A 13 -9.00 -6.42 23.34
CA GLN A 13 -8.63 -6.35 21.92
C GLN A 13 -9.18 -5.14 21.16
N LYS A 14 -10.16 -4.42 21.74
CA LYS A 14 -10.78 -3.22 21.15
C LYS A 14 -11.27 -3.44 19.71
N LEU A 15 -11.95 -4.58 19.48
CA LEU A 15 -12.34 -5.02 18.14
C LEU A 15 -13.28 -4.00 17.47
N ALA A 16 -14.26 -3.47 18.21
CA ALA A 16 -15.22 -2.50 17.69
C ALA A 16 -14.53 -1.20 17.22
N GLU A 17 -13.62 -0.66 18.02
CA GLU A 17 -12.90 0.56 17.69
C GLU A 17 -11.96 0.35 16.50
N LYS A 18 -11.19 -0.75 16.50
CA LYS A 18 -10.29 -1.08 15.38
C LYS A 18 -11.05 -1.29 14.07
N LEU A 19 -12.16 -2.03 14.10
CA LEU A 19 -13.03 -2.23 12.92
C LEU A 19 -13.58 -0.90 12.40
N THR A 20 -14.06 -0.04 13.29
CA THR A 20 -14.61 1.27 12.89
C THR A 20 -13.56 2.14 12.22
N ILE A 21 -12.38 2.28 12.85
CA ILE A 21 -11.28 3.12 12.34
C ILE A 21 -10.74 2.57 11.01
N LEU A 22 -10.53 1.26 10.91
CA LEU A 22 -9.99 0.66 9.69
C LEU A 22 -10.99 0.72 8.53
N ASN A 23 -12.29 0.58 8.78
CA ASN A 23 -13.29 0.74 7.72
C ASN A 23 -13.30 2.16 7.17
N ASP A 24 -13.28 3.18 8.02
CA ASP A 24 -13.20 4.59 7.59
C ASP A 24 -11.90 4.88 6.83
N ARG A 25 -10.75 4.47 7.38
CA ARG A 25 -9.45 4.59 6.71
C ARG A 25 -9.44 3.88 5.35
N GLY A 26 -10.10 2.72 5.24
CA GLY A 26 -10.23 1.95 4.01
C GLY A 26 -10.92 2.73 2.89
N ILE A 27 -11.96 3.50 3.19
CA ILE A 27 -12.65 4.36 2.21
C ILE A 27 -11.70 5.44 1.70
N GLY A 28 -10.94 6.08 2.59
CA GLY A 28 -9.91 7.05 2.23
C GLY A 28 -8.83 6.45 1.32
N MET A 29 -8.36 5.24 1.65
CA MET A 29 -7.38 4.50 0.85
C MET A 29 -7.90 4.17 -0.55
N LEU A 30 -9.14 3.68 -0.66
CA LEU A 30 -9.78 3.41 -1.95
C LEU A 30 -9.90 4.66 -2.82
N THR A 31 -10.28 5.79 -2.22
CA THR A 31 -10.40 7.08 -2.91
C THR A 31 -9.04 7.52 -3.48
N ARG A 32 -7.97 7.38 -2.68
CA ARG A 32 -6.61 7.73 -3.12
C ARG A 32 -6.13 6.82 -4.26
N ILE A 33 -6.32 5.50 -4.16
CA ILE A 33 -5.98 4.56 -5.24
C ILE A 33 -6.75 4.90 -6.50
N PHE A 34 -8.06 5.16 -6.38
CA PHE A 34 -8.90 5.51 -7.51
C PHE A 34 -8.37 6.74 -8.27
N ASN A 35 -8.02 7.80 -7.55
CA ASN A 35 -7.47 9.00 -8.14
C ASN A 35 -6.10 8.77 -8.81
N ILE A 36 -5.22 7.97 -8.20
CA ILE A 36 -3.94 7.59 -8.81
C ILE A 36 -4.18 6.79 -10.10
N LYS A 37 -5.05 5.78 -10.06
CA LYS A 37 -5.40 4.97 -11.23
C LYS A 37 -5.91 5.85 -12.37
N LYS A 38 -6.80 6.80 -12.06
CA LYS A 38 -7.34 7.74 -13.05
C LYS A 38 -6.26 8.65 -13.65
N ALA A 39 -5.41 9.25 -12.81
CA ALA A 39 -4.31 10.11 -13.26
C ALA A 39 -3.26 9.35 -14.10
N CYS A 40 -2.98 8.09 -13.78
CA CYS A 40 -2.04 7.27 -14.57
C CYS A 40 -2.62 6.80 -15.91
N ALA A 41 -3.95 6.72 -16.05
CA ALA A 41 -4.62 6.32 -17.29
C ALA A 41 -4.72 7.49 -18.30
N GLU A 42 -4.68 8.72 -17.83
CA GLU A 42 -4.78 9.93 -18.66
C GLU A 42 -3.39 10.42 -19.09
N THR A 43 -3.12 10.45 -20.40
CA THR A 43 -1.81 10.85 -20.96
C THR A 43 -1.39 12.27 -20.57
N LYS A 44 -2.34 13.18 -20.32
CA LYS A 44 -2.07 14.58 -19.95
C LYS A 44 -1.64 14.77 -18.50
N SER A 45 -2.09 13.90 -17.60
CA SER A 45 -1.83 13.99 -16.16
C SER A 45 -0.71 13.05 -15.70
N LYS A 46 -0.31 12.10 -16.54
CA LYS A 46 0.87 11.26 -16.31
C LYS A 46 2.15 12.10 -16.29
N PRO A 47 3.06 11.90 -15.32
CA PRO A 47 4.35 12.56 -15.31
C PRO A 47 5.12 12.35 -16.63
N SER A 48 5.63 13.43 -17.21
CA SER A 48 6.21 13.45 -18.57
C SER A 48 7.39 12.49 -18.74
N PHE A 49 8.21 12.29 -17.70
CA PHE A 49 9.33 11.35 -17.72
C PHE A 49 8.88 9.87 -17.87
N LEU A 50 7.61 9.53 -17.59
CA LEU A 50 7.05 8.20 -17.86
C LEU A 50 6.63 8.01 -19.33
N LEU A 51 6.64 9.09 -20.12
CA LEU A 51 6.31 9.12 -21.54
C LEU A 51 7.54 9.41 -22.43
N ASP A 52 8.69 9.74 -21.81
CA ASP A 52 9.91 10.08 -22.53
C ASP A 52 10.51 8.83 -23.19
N LYS A 53 10.63 8.87 -24.53
CA LYS A 53 11.21 7.79 -25.34
C LYS A 53 12.66 7.50 -24.96
N ASN A 54 13.42 8.50 -24.50
CA ASN A 54 14.81 8.31 -24.07
C ASN A 54 14.92 7.49 -22.77
N LEU A 55 13.86 7.49 -21.96
CA LEU A 55 13.80 6.79 -20.67
C LEU A 55 13.14 5.42 -20.77
N GLU A 56 12.51 5.10 -21.90
CA GLU A 56 11.72 3.88 -22.09
C GLU A 56 12.52 2.61 -21.79
N SER A 57 13.78 2.53 -22.25
CA SER A 57 14.67 1.38 -22.00
C SER A 57 14.92 1.18 -20.50
N VAL A 58 15.25 2.27 -19.79
CA VAL A 58 15.52 2.25 -18.34
C VAL A 58 14.26 1.86 -17.57
N LEU A 59 13.10 2.41 -17.94
CA LEU A 59 11.81 2.08 -17.32
C LEU A 59 11.44 0.60 -17.50
N ARG A 60 11.62 0.04 -18.70
CA ARG A 60 11.38 -1.39 -18.98
C ARG A 60 12.28 -2.29 -18.15
N GLN A 61 13.55 -1.90 -17.97
CA GLN A 61 14.49 -2.66 -17.14
C GLN A 61 14.15 -2.58 -15.65
N ILE A 62 13.77 -1.40 -15.13
CA ILE A 62 13.30 -1.25 -13.75
C ILE A 62 12.11 -2.17 -13.52
N GLN A 63 11.14 -2.17 -14.44
CA GLN A 63 9.95 -3.04 -14.35
C GLN A 63 10.34 -4.52 -14.37
N LYS A 64 11.29 -4.94 -15.23
CA LYS A 64 11.74 -6.33 -15.33
C LYS A 64 12.47 -6.80 -14.07
N LYS A 65 13.20 -5.92 -13.38
CA LYS A 65 13.97 -6.26 -12.18
C LYS A 65 13.18 -6.10 -10.88
N PHE A 66 12.08 -5.38 -10.90
CA PHE A 66 11.25 -5.16 -9.72
C PHE A 66 10.88 -6.49 -9.03
N PRO A 67 11.05 -6.62 -7.70
CA PRO A 67 11.38 -5.57 -6.72
C PRO A 67 12.89 -5.33 -6.49
N ALA A 68 13.78 -6.06 -7.17
CA ALA A 68 15.22 -5.88 -7.02
C ALA A 68 15.68 -4.54 -7.61
N VAL A 69 16.57 -3.84 -6.89
CA VAL A 69 17.09 -2.53 -7.29
C VAL A 69 18.50 -2.67 -7.86
N ASP A 70 18.66 -2.35 -9.14
CA ASP A 70 19.97 -2.27 -9.80
C ASP A 70 20.32 -0.80 -10.11
N LYS A 71 21.31 -0.28 -9.39
CA LYS A 71 21.71 1.13 -9.47
C LYS A 71 22.57 1.44 -10.70
N SER A 72 23.12 0.44 -11.38
CA SER A 72 24.03 0.66 -12.52
C SER A 72 23.39 1.41 -13.70
N GLN A 73 22.06 1.30 -13.85
CA GLN A 73 21.29 1.87 -14.96
C GLN A 73 20.73 3.27 -14.65
N PHE A 74 20.91 3.80 -13.44
CA PHE A 74 20.29 5.05 -13.00
C PHE A 74 21.06 6.31 -13.41
N GLN A 75 22.22 6.18 -14.06
CA GLN A 75 22.97 7.34 -14.55
C GLN A 75 22.09 8.24 -15.45
N ALA A 76 21.27 7.64 -16.32
CA ALA A 76 20.33 8.36 -17.19
C ALA A 76 19.23 9.12 -16.43
N LEU A 77 18.98 8.79 -15.15
CA LEU A 77 17.98 9.44 -14.31
C LEU A 77 18.57 10.52 -13.41
N THR A 78 19.89 10.70 -13.39
CA THR A 78 20.59 11.58 -12.43
C THR A 78 20.13 13.04 -12.56
N SER A 79 19.99 13.53 -13.79
CA SER A 79 19.59 14.92 -14.09
C SER A 79 18.15 15.23 -13.70
N ILE A 80 17.27 14.23 -13.69
CA ILE A 80 15.82 14.38 -13.42
C ILE A 80 15.41 13.79 -12.06
N LYS A 81 16.38 13.32 -11.26
CA LYS A 81 16.14 12.63 -9.99
C LYS A 81 15.23 13.42 -9.05
N THR A 82 15.51 14.72 -8.88
CA THR A 82 14.74 15.59 -7.98
C THR A 82 13.29 15.71 -8.43
N ASP A 83 13.06 15.82 -9.73
CA ASP A 83 11.72 15.92 -10.30
C ASP A 83 10.96 14.60 -10.16
N ILE A 84 11.62 13.46 -10.39
CA ILE A 84 11.02 12.13 -10.16
C ILE A 84 10.57 11.99 -8.70
N ILE A 85 11.46 12.32 -7.75
CA ILE A 85 11.14 12.22 -6.32
C ILE A 85 9.94 13.11 -5.99
N LYS A 86 9.95 14.37 -6.44
CA LYS A 86 8.88 15.32 -6.17
C LYS A 86 7.54 14.88 -6.79
N SER A 87 7.54 14.43 -8.05
CA SER A 87 6.33 14.04 -8.77
C SER A 87 5.75 12.71 -8.29
N LEU A 88 6.58 11.72 -7.95
CA LEU A 88 6.12 10.39 -7.54
C LEU A 88 5.93 10.24 -6.03
N ALA A 89 6.44 11.16 -5.20
CA ALA A 89 6.35 11.08 -3.74
C ALA A 89 4.93 10.77 -3.26
N ILE A 90 3.93 11.51 -3.76
CA ILE A 90 2.54 11.31 -3.32
C ILE A 90 2.00 9.92 -3.69
N TYR A 91 2.36 9.37 -4.85
CA TYR A 91 1.96 8.02 -5.24
C TYR A 91 2.69 6.98 -4.40
N TYR A 92 4.00 7.15 -4.22
CA TYR A 92 4.84 6.27 -3.42
C TYR A 92 4.34 6.17 -1.97
N PHE A 93 4.15 7.30 -1.30
CA PHE A 93 3.66 7.32 0.08
C PHE A 93 2.24 6.76 0.19
N THR A 94 1.39 6.95 -0.83
CA THR A 94 0.09 6.27 -0.87
C THR A 94 0.24 4.75 -0.91
N PHE A 95 1.17 4.21 -1.69
CA PHE A 95 1.44 2.77 -1.69
C PHE A 95 2.02 2.26 -0.36
N VAL A 96 2.85 3.06 0.31
CA VAL A 96 3.33 2.76 1.67
C VAL A 96 2.16 2.71 2.65
N ASP A 97 1.29 3.72 2.65
CA ASP A 97 0.10 3.77 3.51
C ASP A 97 -0.83 2.56 3.29
N LEU A 98 -0.90 2.07 2.06
CA LEU A 98 -1.69 0.88 1.70
C LEU A 98 -1.09 -0.42 2.22
N LEU A 99 0.23 -0.54 2.23
CA LEU A 99 0.91 -1.69 2.82
C LEU A 99 0.69 -1.69 4.34
N GLU A 100 0.85 -0.55 4.99
CA GLU A 100 0.55 -0.42 6.42
C GLU A 100 -0.92 -0.70 6.72
N PHE A 101 -1.84 -0.21 5.88
CA PHE A 101 -3.27 -0.50 6.04
C PHE A 101 -3.55 -2.01 5.94
N ARG A 102 -2.95 -2.69 4.95
CA ARG A 102 -3.06 -4.15 4.80
C ARG A 102 -2.55 -4.88 6.04
N ASP A 103 -1.42 -4.47 6.58
CA ASP A 103 -0.83 -5.11 7.76
C ASP A 103 -1.77 -4.97 8.97
N HIS A 104 -2.30 -3.78 9.23
CA HIS A 104 -3.28 -3.58 10.31
C HIS A 104 -4.58 -4.38 10.12
N VAL A 105 -5.08 -4.50 8.88
CA VAL A 105 -6.25 -5.34 8.58
C VAL A 105 -5.94 -6.81 8.82
N THR A 106 -4.76 -7.27 8.39
CA THR A 106 -4.33 -8.66 8.58
C THR A 106 -4.23 -9.00 10.06
N ASP A 107 -3.58 -8.15 10.85
CA ASP A 107 -3.45 -8.33 12.31
C ASP A 107 -4.81 -8.35 13.01
N LEU A 108 -5.74 -7.47 12.60
CA LEU A 108 -7.09 -7.46 13.15
C LEU A 108 -7.84 -8.76 12.83
N LEU A 109 -7.77 -9.23 11.58
CA LEU A 109 -8.42 -10.49 11.19
C LEU A 109 -7.82 -11.69 11.91
N THR A 110 -6.50 -11.74 12.09
CA THR A 110 -5.83 -12.76 12.92
C THR A 110 -6.28 -12.68 14.38
N THR A 111 -6.49 -11.48 14.92
CA THR A 111 -7.01 -11.31 16.29
C THR A 111 -8.46 -11.79 16.42
N ILE A 112 -9.31 -11.50 15.43
CA ILE A 112 -10.70 -11.96 15.38
C ILE A 112 -10.75 -13.49 15.34
N ASP A 113 -9.93 -14.11 14.49
CA ASP A 113 -9.80 -15.57 14.39
C ASP A 113 -9.36 -16.17 15.74
N ALA A 114 -8.31 -15.62 16.35
CA ALA A 114 -7.81 -16.13 17.63
C ALA A 114 -8.80 -15.92 18.80
N CYS A 115 -9.66 -14.90 18.75
CA CYS A 115 -10.74 -14.69 19.70
C CYS A 115 -11.94 -15.62 19.48
N GLN A 116 -11.97 -16.38 18.36
CA GLN A 116 -13.09 -17.25 17.98
C GLN A 116 -14.44 -16.51 18.03
N VAL A 117 -14.47 -15.29 17.48
CA VAL A 117 -15.64 -14.41 17.51
C VAL A 117 -16.82 -15.07 16.81
N HIS A 118 -17.97 -15.13 17.50
CA HIS A 118 -19.22 -15.55 16.88
C HIS A 118 -19.82 -14.39 16.07
N PHE A 119 -20.06 -14.61 14.78
CA PHE A 119 -20.72 -13.66 13.90
C PHE A 119 -22.11 -14.17 13.51
N ASP A 120 -23.13 -13.48 14.01
CA ASP A 120 -24.51 -13.64 13.55
C ASP A 120 -25.07 -12.25 13.24
N ILE A 121 -25.43 -12.01 11.98
CA ILE A 121 -25.99 -10.73 11.54
C ILE A 121 -27.46 -10.57 11.93
N VAL A 122 -28.15 -11.68 12.22
CA VAL A 122 -29.56 -11.71 12.60
C VAL A 122 -29.74 -11.78 14.12
N CYS A 123 -28.65 -12.08 14.86
CA CYS A 123 -28.62 -12.26 16.31
C CYS A 123 -29.78 -13.14 16.82
N ARG A 124 -29.93 -14.36 16.28
CA ARG A 124 -30.95 -15.32 16.73
C ARG A 124 -30.43 -16.28 17.79
#